data_AF-A0A3R7L2E8-F1
#
_entry.id   AF-A0A3R7L2E8-F1
#
_cell.length_a   1.000
_cell.length_b   1.000
_cell.length_c   1.000
_cell.angle_alpha   90.00
_cell.angle_beta   90.00
_cell.angle_gamma   90.00
#
_symmetry.space_group_name_H-M   'P 1'
#
loop_
_entity.id
_entity.type
_entity.pdbx_description
1 polymer ?
#
loop_
_entity_poly.entity_id
_entity_poly.type
_entity_poly.pdbx_seq_one_letter_code
_entity_poly.pdbx_strand_id
1 'polypeptide(L)'
;MAAGAINAVSDQAVNGSQLFATNQAVAQNTSDIATNTTSITNLDQRTTTIEGDVTNFTNQITNGEIGLVQQDQASRNFTVAKDLDGASVDFTGTGGARELTGIAAGTTDASAVNLGQFKPAVSALGGGAQINADATVTGPTYHMQGATQTTVGDALGSLDSGLTTLQQSMQIDGIGIVTQDPVSRIINIGATTGGSLINVAGTAGNRVVTGVAAGAVNPASADAINGSQLYTHAASTAVALGGGSTVNQDGSVTAPSYSVGGTVVNNVGSAITNLDGRVTQNTSDIAGLQTTIGTMSGTVANAVQYDSSAHNKVTLGGTAANTPKVTLTNLQAGDVSATSTDAVTGAQLWNTNQQIGSLGQQSATSVRR
;
A
#
# COMPACT_ATOMS: atom_id res chain seq x y z
N MET A 1 36.62 -147.04 54.28
CA MET A 1 37.13 -146.97 52.89
C MET A 1 37.99 -145.72 52.77
N ALA A 2 39.21 -145.81 52.23
CA ALA A 2 40.03 -144.63 51.93
C ALA A 2 39.38 -143.79 50.81
N ALA A 3 39.74 -142.51 50.69
CA ALA A 3 39.24 -141.67 49.60
C ALA A 3 39.87 -142.11 48.27
N GLY A 4 39.06 -142.36 47.24
CA GLY A 4 39.55 -142.67 45.89
C GLY A 4 40.17 -141.44 45.24
N ALA A 5 41.04 -141.58 44.25
CA ALA A 5 41.56 -140.41 43.54
C ALA A 5 40.44 -139.74 42.69
N ILE A 6 40.23 -138.41 42.80
CA ILE A 6 39.26 -137.67 41.96
C ILE A 6 40.00 -137.11 40.75
N ASN A 7 39.98 -137.87 39.64
CA ASN A 7 40.50 -137.44 38.34
C ASN A 7 39.76 -138.18 37.21
N ALA A 8 39.97 -137.75 35.97
CA ALA A 8 39.23 -138.24 34.81
C ALA A 8 39.44 -139.73 34.46
N VAL A 9 40.42 -140.43 35.07
CA VAL A 9 40.82 -141.82 34.72
C VAL A 9 40.81 -142.77 35.92
N SER A 10 40.20 -142.38 37.04
CA SER A 10 40.17 -143.17 38.26
C SER A 10 39.03 -144.20 38.24
N ASP A 11 39.38 -145.47 38.35
CA ASP A 11 38.41 -146.57 38.52
C ASP A 11 38.09 -146.83 40.01
N GLN A 12 38.61 -145.99 40.91
CA GLN A 12 38.45 -146.17 42.34
C GLN A 12 37.08 -145.69 42.83
N ALA A 13 36.44 -146.49 43.68
CA ALA A 13 35.19 -146.11 44.33
C ALA A 13 35.38 -144.86 45.20
N VAL A 14 34.54 -143.83 45.00
CA VAL A 14 34.50 -142.64 45.85
C VAL A 14 33.80 -142.96 47.17
N ASN A 15 34.20 -142.29 48.24
CA ASN A 15 33.57 -142.44 49.55
C ASN A 15 32.65 -141.25 49.89
N GLY A 16 31.91 -141.37 51.00
CA GLY A 16 30.95 -140.36 51.43
C GLY A 16 31.56 -138.97 51.67
N SER A 17 32.82 -138.86 52.10
CA SER A 17 33.47 -137.56 52.33
C SER A 17 33.71 -136.77 51.03
N GLN A 18 34.00 -137.47 49.93
CA GLN A 18 34.24 -136.86 48.62
C GLN A 18 32.93 -136.38 47.99
N LEU A 19 31.87 -137.20 48.07
CA LEU A 19 30.53 -136.81 47.65
C LEU A 19 29.98 -135.67 48.52
N PHE A 20 30.25 -135.69 49.83
CA PHE A 20 29.87 -134.62 50.75
C PHE A 20 30.55 -133.29 50.41
N ALA A 21 31.85 -133.28 50.10
CA ALA A 21 32.55 -132.07 49.68
C ALA A 21 31.95 -131.48 48.39
N THR A 22 31.65 -132.32 47.39
CA THR A 22 30.92 -131.89 46.19
C THR A 22 29.53 -131.34 46.55
N ASN A 23 28.78 -132.01 47.42
CA ASN A 23 27.46 -131.55 47.86
C ASN A 23 27.52 -130.21 48.62
N GLN A 24 28.57 -129.96 49.40
CA GLN A 24 28.79 -128.66 50.06
C GLN A 24 29.05 -127.55 49.04
N ALA A 25 29.84 -127.81 47.99
CA ALA A 25 30.04 -126.84 46.91
C ALA A 25 28.75 -126.59 46.10
N VAL A 26 27.95 -127.63 45.84
CA VAL A 26 26.62 -127.50 45.20
C VAL A 26 25.67 -126.70 46.09
N ALA A 27 25.68 -126.92 47.41
CA ALA A 27 24.89 -126.14 48.36
C ALA A 27 25.33 -124.66 48.37
N GLN A 28 26.63 -124.38 48.34
CA GLN A 28 27.16 -123.02 48.22
C GLN A 28 26.69 -122.35 46.93
N ASN A 29 26.83 -123.02 45.79
CA ASN A 29 26.34 -122.52 44.50
C ASN A 29 24.83 -122.23 44.55
N THR A 30 24.05 -123.08 45.20
CA THR A 30 22.60 -122.86 45.38
C THR A 30 22.32 -121.59 46.19
N SER A 31 23.09 -121.33 47.25
CA SER A 31 23.01 -120.10 48.06
C SER A 31 23.43 -118.84 47.28
N ASP A 32 24.52 -118.92 46.50
CA ASP A 32 25.00 -117.82 45.67
C ASP A 32 23.99 -117.49 44.56
N ILE A 33 23.38 -118.51 43.94
CA ILE A 33 22.30 -118.33 42.96
C ILE A 33 21.08 -117.67 43.60
N ALA A 34 20.68 -118.05 44.81
CA ALA A 34 19.57 -117.40 45.53
C ALA A 34 19.89 -115.92 45.83
N THR A 35 21.14 -115.63 46.21
CA THR A 35 21.63 -114.25 46.44
C THR A 35 21.64 -113.44 45.14
N ASN A 36 22.12 -114.02 44.03
CA ASN A 36 22.10 -113.41 42.71
C ASN A 36 20.67 -113.16 42.23
N THR A 37 19.76 -114.10 42.45
CA THR A 37 18.34 -113.95 42.11
C THR A 37 17.74 -112.75 42.84
N THR A 38 18.00 -112.63 44.15
CA THR A 38 17.55 -111.49 44.96
C THR A 38 18.16 -110.17 44.45
N SER A 39 19.46 -110.17 44.13
CA SER A 39 20.15 -109.00 43.60
C SER A 39 19.60 -108.56 42.24
N ILE A 40 19.32 -109.51 41.36
CA ILE A 40 18.70 -109.26 40.04
C ILE A 40 17.29 -108.69 40.23
N THR A 41 16.47 -109.25 41.14
CA THR A 41 15.14 -108.68 41.45
C THR A 41 15.25 -107.24 41.97
N ASN A 42 16.21 -106.94 42.83
CA ASN A 42 16.44 -105.58 43.31
C ASN A 42 16.89 -104.63 42.19
N LEU A 43 17.74 -105.10 41.27
CA LEU A 43 18.16 -104.34 40.09
C LEU A 43 16.99 -104.10 39.13
N ASP A 44 16.12 -105.08 38.94
CA ASP A 44 14.90 -104.99 38.13
C ASP A 44 13.96 -103.91 38.69
N GLN A 45 13.66 -103.93 39.99
CA GLN A 45 12.85 -102.89 40.65
C GLN A 45 13.43 -101.49 40.52
N ARG A 46 14.76 -101.36 40.69
CA ARG A 46 15.46 -100.08 40.46
C ARG A 46 15.35 -99.63 39.01
N THR A 47 15.42 -100.56 38.06
CA THR A 47 15.27 -100.28 36.62
C THR A 47 13.85 -99.80 36.31
N THR A 48 12.82 -100.48 36.81
CA THR A 48 11.41 -100.03 36.68
C THR A 48 11.19 -98.63 37.26
N THR A 49 11.81 -98.32 38.40
CA THR A 49 11.71 -96.98 39.01
C THR A 49 12.36 -95.93 38.10
N ILE A 50 13.56 -96.20 37.59
CA ILE A 50 14.27 -95.31 36.66
C ILE A 50 13.47 -95.11 35.37
N GLU A 51 12.87 -96.16 34.81
CA GLU A 51 12.02 -96.06 33.63
C GLU A 51 10.81 -95.13 33.87
N GLY A 52 10.20 -95.21 35.06
CA GLY A 52 9.13 -94.30 35.49
C GLY A 52 9.59 -92.84 35.61
N ASP A 53 10.71 -92.61 36.30
CA ASP A 53 11.29 -91.26 36.47
C ASP A 53 11.70 -90.64 35.13
N VAL A 54 12.34 -91.42 34.25
CA VAL A 54 12.70 -91.01 32.88
C VAL A 54 11.47 -90.66 32.06
N THR A 55 10.40 -91.45 32.19
CA THR A 55 9.11 -91.15 31.54
C THR A 55 8.54 -89.83 32.06
N ASN A 56 8.57 -89.60 33.37
CA ASN A 56 8.11 -88.36 33.99
C ASN A 56 8.91 -87.15 33.50
N PHE A 57 10.25 -87.19 33.57
CA PHE A 57 11.10 -86.11 33.07
C PHE A 57 10.89 -85.85 31.58
N THR A 58 10.70 -86.90 30.77
CA THR A 58 10.40 -86.75 29.34
C THR A 58 9.10 -85.99 29.14
N ASN A 59 8.05 -86.31 29.90
CA ASN A 59 6.78 -85.61 29.84
C ASN A 59 6.93 -84.14 30.28
N GLN A 60 7.61 -83.90 31.40
CA GLN A 60 7.82 -82.55 31.93
C GLN A 60 8.63 -81.67 30.98
N ILE A 61 9.69 -82.20 30.36
CA ILE A 61 10.48 -81.48 29.34
C ILE A 61 9.62 -81.20 28.11
N THR A 62 8.88 -82.20 27.62
CA THR A 62 8.04 -82.08 26.43
C THR A 62 6.92 -81.05 26.61
N ASN A 63 6.34 -81.00 27.81
CA ASN A 63 5.30 -80.04 28.17
C ASN A 63 5.86 -78.67 28.59
N GLY A 64 7.18 -78.52 28.72
CA GLY A 64 7.83 -77.29 29.18
C GLY A 64 7.55 -76.95 30.65
N GLU A 65 7.44 -77.96 31.52
CA GLU A 65 7.14 -77.82 32.95
C GLU A 65 8.40 -77.62 33.81
N ILE A 66 9.58 -77.99 33.30
CA ILE A 66 10.87 -77.86 34.02
C ILE A 66 11.92 -77.15 33.14
N GLY A 67 12.86 -76.46 33.78
CA GLY A 67 13.94 -75.70 33.13
C GLY A 67 13.82 -74.19 33.30
N LEU A 68 14.63 -73.41 32.57
CA LEU A 68 14.60 -71.94 32.64
C LEU A 68 13.45 -71.34 31.85
N VAL A 69 13.08 -71.95 30.72
CA VAL A 69 11.91 -71.54 29.94
C VAL A 69 10.80 -72.53 30.24
N GLN A 70 9.73 -72.03 30.84
CA GLN A 70 8.59 -72.85 31.23
C GLN A 70 7.31 -72.29 30.63
N GLN A 71 6.36 -73.17 30.30
CA GLN A 71 5.01 -72.79 29.93
C GLN A 71 4.05 -73.12 31.08
N ASP A 72 3.36 -72.09 31.56
CA ASP A 72 2.24 -72.30 32.49
C ASP A 72 1.08 -72.98 31.74
N GLN A 73 0.65 -74.16 32.21
CA GLN A 73 -0.33 -74.97 31.49
C GLN A 73 -1.74 -74.37 31.49
N ALA A 74 -2.04 -73.49 32.45
CA ALA A 74 -3.35 -72.84 32.55
C ALA A 74 -3.45 -71.60 31.66
N SER A 75 -2.53 -70.64 31.80
CA SER A 75 -2.50 -69.39 31.03
C SER A 75 -1.87 -69.53 29.64
N ARG A 76 -1.11 -70.61 29.41
CA ARG A 76 -0.28 -70.84 28.21
C ARG A 76 0.84 -69.82 28.00
N ASN A 77 1.10 -68.99 29.01
CA ASN A 77 2.20 -68.03 28.98
C ASN A 77 3.53 -68.74 29.13
N PHE A 78 4.50 -68.32 28.31
CA PHE A 78 5.89 -68.67 28.52
C PHE A 78 6.50 -67.71 29.53
N THR A 79 7.32 -68.24 30.42
CA THR A 79 8.14 -67.47 31.35
C THR A 79 9.58 -67.88 31.19
N VAL A 80 10.49 -66.92 31.42
CA VAL A 80 11.94 -67.15 31.35
C VAL A 80 12.50 -66.81 32.72
N ALA A 81 13.07 -67.82 33.38
CA ALA A 81 13.73 -67.73 34.68
C ALA A 81 12.91 -67.04 35.78
N LYS A 82 11.56 -67.18 35.78
CA LYS A 82 10.65 -66.43 36.67
C LYS A 82 10.93 -66.59 38.18
N ASP A 83 11.55 -67.70 38.59
CA ASP A 83 11.85 -68.01 40.00
C ASP A 83 13.31 -67.70 40.38
N LEU A 84 14.06 -67.08 39.47
CA LEU A 84 15.45 -66.65 39.66
C LEU A 84 15.54 -65.12 39.53
N ASP A 85 16.54 -64.53 40.16
CA ASP A 85 16.87 -63.12 39.98
C ASP A 85 17.70 -62.90 38.71
N GLY A 86 17.73 -61.66 38.22
CA GLY A 86 18.45 -61.25 37.02
C GLY A 86 17.75 -60.08 36.33
N ALA A 87 18.52 -59.08 35.93
CA ALA A 87 17.99 -57.87 35.29
C ALA A 87 17.96 -57.94 33.74
N SER A 88 18.48 -59.02 33.13
CA SER A 88 18.69 -59.10 31.69
C SER A 88 18.51 -60.51 31.14
N VAL A 89 17.95 -60.58 29.92
CA VAL A 89 17.96 -61.77 29.05
C VAL A 89 18.78 -61.41 27.82
N ASP A 90 19.94 -62.04 27.66
CA ASP A 90 20.83 -61.77 26.53
C ASP A 90 20.54 -62.73 25.36
N PHE A 91 20.06 -62.17 24.24
CA PHE A 91 19.78 -62.91 23.01
C PHE A 91 20.92 -62.85 21.99
N THR A 92 22.10 -62.34 22.34
CA THR A 92 23.27 -62.36 21.46
C THR A 92 23.77 -63.78 21.23
N GLY A 93 24.36 -64.00 20.06
CA GLY A 93 25.01 -65.27 19.70
C GLY A 93 26.41 -65.02 19.15
N THR A 94 27.05 -66.08 18.66
CA THR A 94 28.38 -65.99 18.03
C THR A 94 28.42 -65.10 16.78
N GLY A 95 27.26 -64.83 16.16
CA GLY A 95 27.10 -63.90 15.04
C GLY A 95 26.64 -62.49 15.42
N GLY A 96 26.56 -62.16 16.73
CA GLY A 96 26.05 -60.87 17.21
C GLY A 96 24.59 -60.90 17.66
N ALA A 97 23.95 -59.73 17.65
CA ALA A 97 22.55 -59.56 18.03
C ALA A 97 21.60 -60.29 17.05
N ARG A 98 20.46 -60.75 17.57
CA ARG A 98 19.42 -61.42 16.78
C ARG A 98 18.22 -60.49 16.57
N GLU A 99 17.59 -60.57 15.40
CA GLU A 99 16.26 -60.01 15.23
C GLU A 99 15.23 -60.87 15.96
N LEU A 100 14.44 -60.26 16.84
CA LEU A 100 13.32 -60.92 17.52
C LEU A 100 12.06 -60.74 16.68
N THR A 101 11.67 -61.78 15.96
CA THR A 101 10.46 -61.78 15.11
C THR A 101 9.30 -62.47 15.83
N GLY A 102 8.06 -62.27 15.34
CA GLY A 102 6.86 -62.82 15.97
C GLY A 102 6.36 -62.05 17.21
N ILE A 103 6.92 -60.86 17.48
CA ILE A 103 6.51 -60.00 18.59
C ILE A 103 5.21 -59.26 18.21
N ALA A 104 4.13 -59.57 18.90
CA ALA A 104 2.87 -58.84 18.80
C ALA A 104 3.03 -57.37 19.22
N ALA A 105 2.12 -56.49 18.79
CA ALA A 105 2.14 -55.09 19.21
C ALA A 105 1.93 -55.00 20.73
N GLY A 106 2.85 -54.35 21.43
CA GLY A 106 2.79 -54.16 22.88
C GLY A 106 1.65 -53.22 23.28
N THR A 107 0.93 -53.57 24.34
CA THR A 107 -0.26 -52.83 24.81
C THR A 107 -0.14 -52.34 26.25
N THR A 108 0.97 -52.64 26.93
CA THR A 108 1.26 -52.20 28.30
C THR A 108 2.64 -51.56 28.37
N ASP A 109 2.92 -50.79 29.43
CA ASP A 109 4.23 -50.13 29.62
C ASP A 109 5.41 -51.11 29.73
N ALA A 110 5.14 -52.37 30.11
CA ALA A 110 6.15 -53.44 30.20
C ALA A 110 6.23 -54.31 28.93
N SER A 111 5.36 -54.09 27.93
CA SER A 111 5.39 -54.85 26.69
C SER A 111 6.52 -54.36 25.78
N ALA A 112 7.18 -55.29 25.09
CA ALA A 112 8.05 -54.93 23.98
C ALA A 112 7.24 -54.23 22.87
N VAL A 113 7.82 -53.20 22.26
CA VAL A 113 7.25 -52.55 21.07
C VAL A 113 7.84 -53.17 19.82
N ASN A 114 7.00 -53.37 18.80
CA ASN A 114 7.45 -53.87 17.50
C ASN A 114 7.58 -52.75 16.45
N LEU A 115 8.24 -53.06 15.33
CA LEU A 115 8.44 -52.10 14.24
C LEU A 115 7.12 -51.59 13.65
N GLY A 116 6.06 -52.39 13.70
CA GLY A 116 4.72 -52.01 13.25
C GLY A 116 4.13 -50.84 14.06
N GLN A 117 4.45 -50.74 15.35
CA GLN A 117 4.04 -49.61 16.20
C GLN A 117 4.89 -48.37 15.99
N PHE A 118 6.17 -48.54 15.63
CA PHE A 118 7.08 -47.41 15.42
C PHE A 118 6.92 -46.73 14.06
N LYS A 119 6.59 -47.50 13.00
CA LYS A 119 6.37 -46.97 11.64
C LYS A 119 5.38 -45.79 11.57
N PRO A 120 4.17 -45.86 12.15
CA PRO A 120 3.23 -44.73 12.13
C PRO A 120 3.76 -43.47 12.79
N ALA A 121 4.57 -43.59 13.86
CA ALA A 121 5.17 -42.43 14.53
C ALA A 121 6.15 -41.69 13.61
N VAL A 122 6.96 -42.42 12.84
CA VAL A 122 7.86 -41.83 11.83
C VAL A 122 7.05 -41.25 10.68
N SER A 123 6.03 -41.95 10.18
CA SER A 123 5.17 -41.46 9.10
C SER A 123 4.40 -40.19 9.48
N ALA A 124 4.08 -39.99 10.76
CA ALA A 124 3.41 -38.79 11.25
C ALA A 124 4.22 -37.50 11.08
N LEU A 125 5.54 -37.59 10.90
CA LEU A 125 6.37 -36.45 10.53
C LEU A 125 6.04 -35.96 9.10
N GLY A 126 5.53 -36.83 8.22
CA GLY A 126 5.29 -36.48 6.82
C GLY A 126 6.60 -36.23 6.05
N GLY A 127 6.56 -35.45 4.97
CA GLY A 127 7.76 -35.09 4.21
C GLY A 127 8.56 -36.27 3.63
N GLY A 128 7.94 -37.45 3.48
CA GLY A 128 8.64 -38.67 3.05
C GLY A 128 9.44 -39.39 4.15
N ALA A 129 9.28 -39.01 5.43
CA ALA A 129 9.90 -39.71 6.53
C ALA A 129 9.48 -41.19 6.57
N GLN A 130 10.45 -42.09 6.70
CA GLN A 130 10.20 -43.53 6.68
C GLN A 130 11.30 -44.32 7.40
N ILE A 131 10.95 -45.54 7.82
CA ILE A 131 11.94 -46.51 8.28
C ILE A 131 12.32 -47.39 7.09
N ASN A 132 13.62 -47.43 6.79
CA ASN A 132 14.21 -48.15 5.68
C ASN A 132 14.29 -49.67 5.98
N ALA A 133 14.57 -50.46 4.95
CA ALA A 133 14.69 -51.93 5.09
C ALA A 133 15.87 -52.36 5.98
N ASP A 134 16.90 -51.51 6.11
CA ASP A 134 18.06 -51.70 7.01
C ASP A 134 17.80 -51.20 8.44
N ALA A 135 16.54 -50.90 8.78
CA ALA A 135 16.08 -50.33 10.04
C ALA A 135 16.60 -48.92 10.37
N THR A 136 17.27 -48.23 9.44
CA THR A 136 17.59 -46.81 9.59
C THR A 136 16.37 -45.92 9.32
N VAL A 137 16.37 -44.69 9.84
CA VAL A 137 15.29 -43.73 9.60
C VAL A 137 15.73 -42.72 8.55
N THR A 138 14.98 -42.62 7.46
CA THR A 138 15.02 -41.47 6.56
C THR A 138 14.13 -40.38 7.15
N GLY A 139 14.71 -39.22 7.46
CA GLY A 139 13.99 -38.07 8.02
C GLY A 139 13.04 -37.40 7.01
N PRO A 140 12.18 -36.47 7.46
CA PRO A 140 11.30 -35.73 6.57
C PRO A 140 12.09 -34.76 5.69
N THR A 141 11.53 -34.39 4.56
CA THR A 141 12.00 -33.32 3.69
C THR A 141 10.86 -32.32 3.49
N TYR A 142 11.08 -31.07 3.91
CA TYR A 142 10.14 -29.96 3.71
C TYR A 142 10.78 -28.89 2.82
N HIS A 143 10.01 -28.31 1.91
CA HIS A 143 10.47 -27.22 1.06
C HIS A 143 9.87 -25.90 1.55
N MET A 144 10.70 -25.07 2.18
CA MET A 144 10.30 -23.80 2.79
C MET A 144 11.15 -22.66 2.23
N GLN A 145 10.50 -21.64 1.66
CA GLN A 145 11.17 -20.44 1.12
C GLN A 145 12.29 -20.74 0.09
N GLY A 146 12.11 -21.78 -0.72
CA GLY A 146 13.10 -22.20 -1.72
C GLY A 146 14.27 -23.03 -1.16
N ALA A 147 14.33 -23.25 0.16
CA ALA A 147 15.31 -24.12 0.80
C ALA A 147 14.67 -25.46 1.23
N THR A 148 15.51 -26.49 1.34
CA THR A 148 15.12 -27.81 1.84
C THR A 148 15.47 -27.95 3.31
N GLN A 149 14.51 -28.38 4.12
CA GLN A 149 14.63 -28.58 5.56
C GLN A 149 14.42 -30.06 5.89
N THR A 150 15.29 -30.64 6.70
CA THR A 150 15.27 -32.09 7.01
C THR A 150 14.75 -32.41 8.41
N THR A 151 14.36 -31.37 9.16
CA THR A 151 13.75 -31.49 10.48
C THR A 151 12.53 -30.58 10.58
N VAL A 152 11.62 -30.90 11.51
CA VAL A 152 10.46 -30.04 11.81
C VAL A 152 10.92 -28.69 12.39
N GLY A 153 11.94 -28.71 13.26
CA GLY A 153 12.47 -27.50 13.91
C GLY A 153 13.01 -26.49 12.89
N ASP A 154 13.83 -26.95 11.94
CA ASP A 154 14.39 -26.06 10.91
C ASP A 154 13.32 -25.53 9.97
N ALA A 155 12.31 -26.35 9.63
CA ALA A 155 11.17 -25.92 8.82
C ALA A 155 10.35 -24.82 9.51
N LEU A 156 10.07 -24.97 10.81
CA LEU A 156 9.36 -23.95 11.60
C LEU A 156 10.21 -22.69 11.78
N GLY A 157 11.51 -22.83 12.06
CA GLY A 157 12.43 -21.69 12.18
C GLY A 157 12.57 -20.91 10.86
N SER A 158 12.54 -21.60 9.72
CA SER A 158 12.49 -20.98 8.40
C SER A 158 11.21 -20.14 8.26
N LEU A 159 10.03 -20.72 8.51
CA LEU A 159 8.76 -19.99 8.46
C LEU A 159 8.75 -18.75 9.36
N ASP A 160 9.25 -18.88 10.58
CA ASP A 160 9.32 -17.79 11.55
C ASP A 160 10.23 -16.65 11.07
N SER A 161 11.39 -16.98 10.49
CA SER A 161 12.29 -16.00 9.88
C SER A 161 11.64 -15.31 8.67
N GLY A 162 10.90 -16.07 7.86
CA GLY A 162 10.15 -15.54 6.72
C GLY A 162 9.04 -14.58 7.15
N LEU A 163 8.30 -14.94 8.21
CA LEU A 163 7.27 -14.08 8.79
C LEU A 163 7.87 -12.81 9.39
N THR A 164 9.01 -12.91 10.08
CA THR A 164 9.75 -11.76 10.61
C THR A 164 10.20 -10.84 9.48
N THR A 165 10.73 -11.39 8.39
CA THR A 165 11.11 -10.62 7.20
C THR A 165 9.91 -9.90 6.59
N LEU A 166 8.77 -10.57 6.46
CA LEU A 166 7.54 -9.96 5.97
C LEU A 166 7.08 -8.81 6.88
N GLN A 167 7.05 -9.01 8.20
CA GLN A 167 6.71 -7.96 9.18
C GLN A 167 7.65 -6.76 9.06
N GLN A 168 8.95 -7.02 8.93
CA GLN A 168 9.97 -5.97 8.74
C GLN A 168 9.75 -5.20 7.44
N SER A 169 9.51 -5.91 6.33
CA SER A 169 9.19 -5.29 5.04
C SER A 169 7.86 -4.52 5.07
N MET A 170 6.90 -4.88 5.92
CA MET A 170 5.68 -4.08 6.12
C MET A 170 5.93 -2.79 6.91
N GLN A 171 6.86 -2.80 7.87
CA GLN A 171 7.05 -1.70 8.80
C GLN A 171 8.11 -0.68 8.37
N ILE A 172 9.19 -1.12 7.73
CA ILE A 172 10.35 -0.26 7.44
C ILE A 172 10.54 -0.04 5.95
N ASP A 173 10.51 -1.10 5.14
CA ASP A 173 10.85 -0.99 3.71
C ASP A 173 9.62 -0.78 2.81
N GLY A 174 8.43 -0.96 3.35
CA GLY A 174 7.15 -0.95 2.64
C GLY A 174 7.09 -2.02 1.54
N ILE A 175 6.35 -3.11 1.78
CA ILE A 175 5.95 -3.98 0.67
C ILE A 175 4.87 -3.26 -0.16
N GLY A 176 5.25 -2.76 -1.33
CA GLY A 176 4.31 -2.29 -2.34
C GLY A 176 4.63 -0.92 -2.93
N ILE A 177 3.60 -0.27 -3.44
CA ILE A 177 3.71 1.02 -4.17
C ILE A 177 4.00 2.17 -3.21
N VAL A 178 3.64 2.08 -1.92
CA VAL A 178 3.87 3.15 -0.94
C VAL A 178 4.91 2.71 0.07
N THR A 179 6.04 3.41 0.12
CA THR A 179 7.14 3.14 1.06
C THR A 179 7.54 4.43 1.76
N GLN A 180 8.11 4.34 2.97
CA GLN A 180 8.71 5.50 3.63
C GLN A 180 10.21 5.31 3.71
N ASP A 181 10.97 6.26 3.17
CA ASP A 181 12.41 6.24 3.32
C ASP A 181 12.79 6.43 4.81
N PRO A 182 13.55 5.50 5.43
CA PRO A 182 13.79 5.52 6.87
C PRO A 182 14.69 6.67 7.32
N VAL A 183 15.43 7.30 6.41
CA VAL A 183 16.39 8.37 6.73
C VAL A 183 15.73 9.75 6.51
N SER A 184 15.30 10.02 5.30
CA SER A 184 14.66 11.28 4.88
C SER A 184 13.21 11.41 5.34
N ARG A 185 12.57 10.29 5.73
CA ARG A 185 11.16 10.20 6.12
C ARG A 185 10.17 10.55 5.00
N ILE A 186 10.64 10.66 3.76
CA ILE A 186 9.80 10.88 2.58
C ILE A 186 8.92 9.66 2.34
N ILE A 187 7.63 9.90 2.10
CA ILE A 187 6.70 8.88 1.64
C ILE A 187 6.81 8.82 0.12
N ASN A 188 7.38 7.74 -0.39
CA ASN A 188 7.50 7.44 -1.80
C ASN A 188 6.23 6.72 -2.29
N ILE A 189 5.69 7.14 -3.43
CA ILE A 189 4.56 6.48 -4.09
C ILE A 189 5.00 6.08 -5.50
N GLY A 190 5.17 4.78 -5.73
CA GLY A 190 5.57 4.20 -7.01
C GLY A 190 7.01 4.49 -7.39
N ALA A 191 7.88 4.93 -6.48
CA ALA A 191 9.23 5.41 -6.81
C ALA A 191 10.14 4.36 -7.46
N THR A 192 9.92 3.06 -7.18
CA THR A 192 10.66 1.94 -7.78
C THR A 192 9.94 1.31 -8.97
N THR A 193 8.78 1.86 -9.35
CA THR A 193 7.95 1.37 -10.45
C THR A 193 7.85 2.44 -11.54
N GLY A 194 7.62 2.03 -12.79
CA GLY A 194 7.33 2.99 -13.86
C GLY A 194 5.93 3.62 -13.73
N GLY A 195 5.53 4.35 -14.77
CA GLY A 195 4.22 5.01 -14.85
C GLY A 195 4.31 6.52 -14.67
N SER A 196 3.37 7.24 -15.29
CA SER A 196 3.34 8.72 -15.31
C SER A 196 2.17 9.31 -14.52
N LEU A 197 1.28 8.47 -13.99
CA LEU A 197 0.04 8.89 -13.33
C LEU A 197 -0.16 8.14 -12.01
N ILE A 198 -0.56 8.89 -10.98
CA ILE A 198 -1.10 8.35 -9.73
C ILE A 198 -2.60 8.61 -9.74
N ASN A 199 -3.41 7.57 -9.95
CA ASN A 199 -4.86 7.68 -9.88
C ASN A 199 -5.34 7.46 -8.44
N VAL A 200 -5.90 8.51 -7.83
CA VAL A 200 -6.44 8.48 -6.46
C VAL A 200 -7.96 8.36 -6.40
N ALA A 201 -8.64 8.09 -7.52
CA ALA A 201 -10.09 7.87 -7.56
C ALA A 201 -10.51 6.60 -6.79
N GLY A 202 -11.71 6.63 -6.23
CA GLY A 202 -12.35 5.52 -5.53
C GLY A 202 -13.57 5.00 -6.25
N THR A 203 -14.25 4.04 -5.63
CA THR A 203 -15.53 3.53 -6.14
C THR A 203 -16.63 4.60 -6.18
N ALA A 204 -16.50 5.66 -5.40
CA ALA A 204 -17.39 6.83 -5.41
C ALA A 204 -16.89 7.98 -6.32
N GLY A 205 -15.84 7.77 -7.11
CA GLY A 205 -15.25 8.80 -7.99
C GLY A 205 -14.01 9.49 -7.40
N ASN A 206 -13.71 10.70 -7.88
CA ASN A 206 -12.51 11.46 -7.52
C ASN A 206 -12.46 11.80 -6.03
N ARG A 207 -11.25 11.86 -5.45
CA ARG A 207 -11.04 12.21 -4.04
C ARG A 207 -10.37 13.58 -3.91
N VAL A 208 -10.68 14.26 -2.81
CA VAL A 208 -9.90 15.42 -2.36
C VAL A 208 -8.61 14.90 -1.71
N VAL A 209 -7.46 15.42 -2.14
CA VAL A 209 -6.17 15.19 -1.47
C VAL A 209 -5.94 16.33 -0.48
N THR A 210 -5.97 16.01 0.82
CA THR A 210 -5.78 16.97 1.91
C THR A 210 -4.45 16.72 2.65
N GLY A 211 -4.04 17.64 3.52
CA GLY A 211 -2.73 17.58 4.19
C GLY A 211 -1.56 18.02 3.31
N VAL A 212 -1.85 18.64 2.15
CA VAL A 212 -0.84 19.15 1.22
C VAL A 212 -0.32 20.50 1.72
N ALA A 213 0.95 20.55 2.12
CA ALA A 213 1.64 21.79 2.46
C ALA A 213 1.75 22.71 1.22
N ALA A 214 2.00 24.00 1.43
CA ALA A 214 2.18 24.94 0.32
C ALA A 214 3.46 24.59 -0.45
N GLY A 215 3.31 24.15 -1.71
CA GLY A 215 4.44 23.80 -2.58
C GLY A 215 5.20 25.03 -3.07
N ALA A 216 6.45 24.85 -3.49
CA ALA A 216 7.20 25.95 -4.09
C ALA A 216 6.57 26.39 -5.42
N VAL A 217 6.50 27.70 -5.68
CA VAL A 217 5.99 28.26 -6.95
C VAL A 217 7.15 28.93 -7.70
N ASN A 218 7.76 28.18 -8.61
CA ASN A 218 8.85 28.64 -9.50
C ASN A 218 8.89 27.76 -10.77
N PRO A 219 9.62 28.16 -11.83
CA PRO A 219 9.62 27.44 -13.11
C PRO A 219 10.11 25.98 -13.08
N ALA A 220 10.83 25.57 -12.04
CA ALA A 220 11.39 24.23 -11.90
C ALA A 220 10.64 23.36 -10.88
N SER A 221 9.61 23.88 -10.22
CA SER A 221 8.90 23.17 -9.15
C SER A 221 8.11 21.97 -9.69
N ALA A 222 8.20 20.86 -8.98
CA ALA A 222 7.34 19.68 -9.16
C ALA A 222 6.39 19.46 -7.97
N ASP A 223 6.32 20.44 -7.06
CA ASP A 223 5.48 20.35 -5.87
C ASP A 223 4.00 20.55 -6.23
N ALA A 224 3.12 19.82 -5.56
CA ALA A 224 1.70 20.14 -5.59
C ALA A 224 1.44 21.47 -4.88
N ILE A 225 0.55 22.30 -5.44
CA ILE A 225 0.02 23.48 -4.75
C ILE A 225 -1.26 23.14 -4.00
N ASN A 226 -1.56 23.87 -2.94
CA ASN A 226 -2.81 23.71 -2.20
C ASN A 226 -3.78 24.90 -2.44
N GLY A 227 -5.00 24.77 -1.91
CA GLY A 227 -6.06 25.78 -2.08
C GLY A 227 -5.71 27.16 -1.51
N SER A 228 -4.88 27.25 -0.47
CA SER A 228 -4.50 28.56 0.11
C SER A 228 -3.63 29.38 -0.83
N GLN A 229 -2.76 28.72 -1.61
CA GLN A 229 -1.92 29.38 -2.61
C GLN A 229 -2.76 29.90 -3.77
N LEU A 230 -3.67 29.07 -4.29
CA LEU A 230 -4.56 29.47 -5.37
C LEU A 230 -5.52 30.60 -4.93
N TYR A 231 -6.05 30.53 -3.70
CA TYR A 231 -6.86 31.60 -3.13
C TYR A 231 -6.09 32.90 -3.00
N THR A 232 -4.84 32.86 -2.52
CA THR A 232 -3.98 34.06 -2.39
C THR A 232 -3.76 34.73 -3.75
N HIS A 233 -3.54 33.93 -4.80
CA HIS A 233 -3.41 34.45 -6.17
C HIS A 233 -4.73 35.05 -6.71
N ALA A 234 -5.86 34.41 -6.45
CA ALA A 234 -7.17 34.95 -6.80
C ALA A 234 -7.46 36.26 -6.05
N ALA A 235 -7.10 36.33 -4.77
CA ALA A 235 -7.29 37.51 -3.92
C ALA A 235 -6.42 38.68 -4.37
N SER A 236 -5.16 38.44 -4.73
CA SER A 236 -4.31 39.50 -5.28
C SER A 236 -4.83 40.02 -6.62
N THR A 237 -5.40 39.14 -7.44
CA THR A 237 -6.06 39.52 -8.71
C THR A 237 -7.30 40.37 -8.45
N ALA A 238 -8.14 39.99 -7.48
CA ALA A 238 -9.32 40.76 -7.09
C ALA A 238 -8.95 42.19 -6.62
N VAL A 239 -7.90 42.32 -5.81
CA VAL A 239 -7.36 43.62 -5.38
C VAL A 239 -6.84 44.43 -6.57
N ALA A 240 -6.12 43.78 -7.50
CA ALA A 240 -5.58 44.45 -8.68
C ALA A 240 -6.67 44.97 -9.63
N LEU A 241 -7.79 44.25 -9.75
CA LEU A 241 -8.97 44.74 -10.48
C LEU A 241 -9.67 45.88 -9.73
N GLY A 242 -9.71 45.85 -8.40
CA GLY A 242 -10.42 46.84 -7.61
C GLY A 242 -11.93 46.80 -7.87
N GLY A 243 -12.61 47.96 -7.83
CA GLY A 243 -14.06 48.03 -8.11
C GLY A 243 -14.94 47.16 -7.20
N GLY A 244 -14.44 46.75 -6.02
CA GLY A 244 -15.16 45.85 -5.12
C GLY A 244 -15.06 44.36 -5.47
N SER A 245 -14.17 43.96 -6.40
CA SER A 245 -13.89 42.55 -6.66
C SER A 245 -13.39 41.81 -5.42
N THR A 246 -13.81 40.55 -5.26
CA THR A 246 -13.50 39.63 -4.16
C THR A 246 -13.35 38.20 -4.69
N VAL A 247 -12.90 37.26 -3.85
CA VAL A 247 -12.87 35.83 -4.19
C VAL A 247 -14.13 35.15 -3.62
N ASN A 248 -14.82 34.37 -4.45
CA ASN A 248 -15.97 33.56 -4.05
C ASN A 248 -15.55 32.29 -3.31
N GLN A 249 -16.51 31.61 -2.68
CA GLN A 249 -16.24 30.35 -1.96
C GLN A 249 -15.74 29.22 -2.86
N ASP A 250 -16.05 29.26 -4.17
CA ASP A 250 -15.56 28.32 -5.18
C ASP A 250 -14.17 28.69 -5.75
N GLY A 251 -13.57 29.79 -5.28
CA GLY A 251 -12.27 30.29 -5.73
C GLY A 251 -12.31 31.22 -6.94
N SER A 252 -13.47 31.47 -7.55
CA SER A 252 -13.61 32.43 -8.66
C SER A 252 -13.51 33.89 -8.18
N VAL A 253 -13.02 34.80 -9.03
CA VAL A 253 -12.97 36.24 -8.73
C VAL A 253 -14.26 36.90 -9.21
N THR A 254 -14.92 37.68 -8.35
CA THR A 254 -16.11 38.45 -8.72
C THR A 254 -15.75 39.60 -9.66
N ALA A 255 -16.64 39.87 -10.61
CA ALA A 255 -16.46 40.98 -11.53
C ALA A 255 -16.41 42.32 -10.78
N PRO A 256 -15.52 43.26 -11.16
CA PRO A 256 -15.47 44.59 -10.54
C PRO A 256 -16.76 45.37 -10.85
N SER A 257 -16.98 46.47 -10.15
CA SER A 257 -18.05 47.43 -10.40
C SER A 257 -17.42 48.83 -10.54
N TYR A 258 -17.21 49.24 -11.80
CA TYR A 258 -16.69 50.56 -12.11
C TYR A 258 -17.83 51.51 -12.45
N SER A 259 -17.97 52.60 -11.69
CA SER A 259 -18.88 53.69 -12.05
C SER A 259 -18.14 54.69 -12.94
N VAL A 260 -18.50 54.73 -14.23
CA VAL A 260 -17.89 55.61 -15.23
C VAL A 260 -18.99 56.33 -16.02
N GLY A 261 -18.99 57.67 -15.94
CA GLY A 261 -19.96 58.49 -16.68
C GLY A 261 -21.42 58.24 -16.31
N GLY A 262 -21.70 57.83 -15.07
CA GLY A 262 -23.05 57.50 -14.60
C GLY A 262 -23.50 56.06 -14.90
N THR A 263 -22.71 55.29 -15.64
CA THR A 263 -22.98 53.87 -15.94
C THR A 263 -22.08 52.97 -15.09
N VAL A 264 -22.64 51.89 -14.57
CA VAL A 264 -21.86 50.82 -13.92
C VAL A 264 -21.48 49.78 -14.95
N VAL A 265 -20.18 49.50 -15.07
CA VAL A 265 -19.63 48.46 -15.94
C VAL A 265 -18.75 47.50 -15.14
N ASN A 266 -18.66 46.25 -15.59
CA ASN A 266 -18.13 45.16 -14.77
C ASN A 266 -16.83 44.53 -15.27
N ASN A 267 -16.14 45.22 -16.16
CA ASN A 267 -14.83 44.81 -16.65
C ASN A 267 -14.04 46.04 -17.11
N VAL A 268 -12.71 45.90 -17.12
CA VAL A 268 -11.79 46.99 -17.44
C VAL A 268 -12.00 47.50 -18.87
N GLY A 269 -12.23 46.59 -19.83
CA GLY A 269 -12.42 46.95 -21.24
C GLY A 269 -13.62 47.89 -21.45
N SER A 270 -14.78 47.55 -20.90
CA SER A 270 -15.98 48.40 -20.97
C SER A 270 -15.79 49.75 -20.27
N ALA A 271 -15.05 49.80 -19.16
CA ALA A 271 -14.74 51.07 -18.49
C ALA A 271 -13.87 51.97 -19.37
N ILE A 272 -12.84 51.40 -19.99
CA ILE A 272 -11.95 52.12 -20.92
C ILE A 272 -12.73 52.60 -22.15
N THR A 273 -13.56 51.75 -22.77
CA THR A 273 -14.38 52.15 -23.93
C THR A 273 -15.35 53.29 -23.59
N ASN A 274 -15.96 53.27 -22.40
CA ASN A 274 -16.82 54.37 -21.96
C ASN A 274 -16.03 55.68 -21.83
N LEU A 275 -14.88 55.64 -21.16
CA LEU A 275 -14.01 56.81 -20.98
C LEU A 275 -13.52 57.34 -22.33
N ASP A 276 -13.10 56.46 -23.24
CA ASP A 276 -12.63 56.80 -24.58
C ASP A 276 -13.71 57.49 -25.43
N GLY A 277 -14.94 56.96 -25.41
CA GLY A 277 -16.07 57.58 -26.11
C GLY A 277 -16.40 58.97 -25.56
N ARG A 278 -16.33 59.18 -24.24
CA ARG A 278 -16.53 60.50 -23.63
C ARG A 278 -15.40 61.47 -23.97
N VAL A 279 -14.15 61.00 -24.01
CA VAL A 279 -13.01 61.82 -24.44
C VAL A 279 -13.15 62.22 -25.90
N THR A 280 -13.62 61.32 -26.76
CA THR A 280 -13.93 61.62 -28.16
C THR A 280 -15.04 62.66 -28.28
N GLN A 281 -16.13 62.52 -27.52
CA GLN A 281 -17.22 63.52 -27.51
C GLN A 281 -16.73 64.89 -27.05
N ASN A 282 -15.98 64.95 -25.94
CA ASN A 282 -15.40 66.21 -25.46
C ASN A 282 -14.48 66.84 -26.52
N THR A 283 -13.72 66.03 -27.25
CA THR A 283 -12.85 66.51 -28.34
C THR A 283 -13.68 67.13 -29.47
N SER A 284 -14.80 66.49 -29.84
CA SER A 284 -15.75 67.03 -30.83
C SER A 284 -16.43 68.31 -30.35
N ASP A 285 -16.88 68.37 -29.09
CA ASP A 285 -17.54 69.55 -28.52
C ASP A 285 -16.58 70.75 -28.50
N ILE A 286 -15.32 70.54 -28.12
CA ILE A 286 -14.27 71.58 -28.16
C ILE A 286 -14.04 72.08 -29.58
N ALA A 287 -13.97 71.20 -30.58
CA ALA A 287 -13.84 71.59 -31.98
C ALA A 287 -15.07 72.41 -32.46
N GLY A 288 -16.27 72.05 -31.99
CA GLY A 288 -17.49 72.82 -32.21
C GLY A 288 -17.40 74.24 -31.64
N LEU A 289 -16.99 74.37 -30.38
CA LEU A 289 -16.78 75.66 -29.73
C LEU A 289 -15.73 76.52 -30.46
N GLN A 290 -14.63 75.91 -30.92
CA GLN A 290 -13.62 76.61 -31.73
C GLN A 290 -14.21 77.16 -33.03
N THR A 291 -15.08 76.39 -33.68
CA THR A 291 -15.79 76.84 -34.89
C THR A 291 -16.72 78.01 -34.58
N THR A 292 -17.54 77.92 -33.52
CA THR A 292 -18.43 79.01 -33.09
C THR A 292 -17.64 80.28 -32.76
N ILE A 293 -16.54 80.17 -32.02
CA ILE A 293 -15.65 81.29 -31.71
C ILE A 293 -15.07 81.89 -33.00
N GLY A 294 -14.64 81.05 -33.95
CA GLY A 294 -14.17 81.50 -35.27
C GLY A 294 -15.25 82.28 -36.04
N THR A 295 -16.49 81.78 -36.06
CA THR A 295 -17.62 82.49 -36.68
C THR A 295 -17.91 83.80 -35.97
N MET A 296 -17.98 83.82 -34.62
CA MET A 296 -18.17 85.04 -33.84
C MET A 296 -17.07 86.05 -34.14
N SER A 297 -15.80 85.62 -34.18
CA SER A 297 -14.66 86.46 -34.57
C SER A 297 -14.84 87.06 -35.97
N GLY A 298 -15.39 86.29 -36.92
CA GLY A 298 -15.72 86.78 -38.26
C GLY A 298 -16.91 87.75 -38.28
N THR A 299 -17.95 87.51 -37.48
CA THR A 299 -19.11 88.40 -37.39
C THR A 299 -18.75 89.73 -36.71
N VAL A 300 -18.02 89.71 -35.60
CA VAL A 300 -17.59 90.96 -34.91
C VAL A 300 -16.61 91.78 -35.74
N ALA A 301 -15.88 91.15 -36.67
CA ALA A 301 -15.03 91.86 -37.62
C ALA A 301 -15.83 92.78 -38.58
N ASN A 302 -17.11 92.45 -38.83
CA ASN A 302 -18.01 93.27 -39.64
C ASN A 302 -18.95 94.16 -38.81
N ALA A 303 -18.92 94.07 -37.48
CA ALA A 303 -19.72 94.92 -36.61
C ALA A 303 -19.14 96.35 -36.59
N VAL A 304 -20.02 97.35 -36.54
CA VAL A 304 -19.59 98.73 -36.26
C VAL A 304 -19.22 98.82 -34.78
N GLN A 305 -18.00 99.27 -34.51
CA GLN A 305 -17.46 99.42 -33.16
C GLN A 305 -17.00 100.85 -32.93
N TYR A 306 -17.02 101.30 -31.67
CA TYR A 306 -16.39 102.55 -31.30
C TYR A 306 -14.87 102.49 -31.46
N ASP A 307 -14.25 103.61 -31.80
CA ASP A 307 -12.79 103.72 -31.94
C ASP A 307 -12.06 103.41 -30.62
N SER A 308 -12.72 103.63 -29.48
CA SER A 308 -12.19 103.37 -28.13
C SER A 308 -13.30 103.19 -27.10
N SER A 309 -12.92 102.81 -25.87
CA SER A 309 -13.82 102.68 -24.71
C SER A 309 -14.48 104.00 -24.25
N ALA A 310 -14.08 105.16 -24.79
CA ALA A 310 -14.72 106.45 -24.51
C ALA A 310 -16.08 106.62 -25.21
N HIS A 311 -16.41 105.73 -26.17
CA HIS A 311 -17.69 105.71 -26.90
C HIS A 311 -18.10 107.03 -27.58
N ASN A 312 -17.13 107.88 -27.93
CA ASN A 312 -17.39 109.21 -28.50
C ASN A 312 -17.16 109.29 -30.02
N LYS A 313 -16.61 108.23 -30.65
CA LYS A 313 -16.28 108.24 -32.09
C LYS A 313 -16.36 106.85 -32.70
N VAL A 314 -16.83 106.80 -33.95
CA VAL A 314 -16.80 105.64 -34.84
C VAL A 314 -16.13 106.07 -36.16
N THR A 315 -15.06 105.39 -36.56
CA THR A 315 -14.39 105.57 -37.86
C THR A 315 -14.79 104.42 -38.80
N LEU A 316 -15.59 104.74 -39.82
CA LEU A 316 -16.00 103.76 -40.81
C LEU A 316 -14.90 103.55 -41.87
N GLY A 317 -14.61 102.29 -42.20
CA GLY A 317 -13.63 101.91 -43.24
C GLY A 317 -12.19 101.75 -42.73
N GLY A 318 -11.90 102.07 -41.47
CA GLY A 318 -10.57 101.96 -40.86
C GLY A 318 -9.80 103.29 -40.84
N THR A 319 -8.59 103.26 -40.26
CA THR A 319 -7.77 104.46 -39.99
C THR A 319 -6.60 104.67 -40.96
N ALA A 320 -6.37 103.76 -41.91
CA ALA A 320 -5.26 103.88 -42.85
C ALA A 320 -5.56 104.96 -43.92
N ALA A 321 -4.53 105.68 -44.35
CA ALA A 321 -4.64 106.93 -45.12
C ALA A 321 -5.39 106.83 -46.48
N ASN A 322 -5.68 105.63 -46.97
CA ASN A 322 -6.36 105.39 -48.26
C ASN A 322 -7.44 104.30 -48.18
N THR A 323 -8.04 104.05 -47.01
CA THR A 323 -9.13 103.07 -46.92
C THR A 323 -10.36 103.53 -47.69
N PRO A 324 -11.05 102.64 -48.43
CA PRO A 324 -12.32 102.97 -49.08
C PRO A 324 -13.30 103.55 -48.05
N LYS A 325 -13.94 104.67 -48.42
CA LYS A 325 -14.97 105.29 -47.57
C LYS A 325 -16.22 104.39 -47.55
N VAL A 326 -16.84 104.27 -46.40
CA VAL A 326 -18.05 103.46 -46.21
C VAL A 326 -19.29 104.31 -46.45
N THR A 327 -20.24 103.78 -47.23
CA THR A 327 -21.57 104.36 -47.37
C THR A 327 -22.45 103.93 -46.19
N LEU A 328 -23.16 104.88 -45.58
CA LEU A 328 -24.22 104.59 -44.62
C LEU A 328 -25.56 104.72 -45.34
N THR A 329 -26.26 103.61 -45.51
CA THR A 329 -27.52 103.52 -46.28
C THR A 329 -28.63 102.93 -45.43
N ASN A 330 -29.87 102.97 -45.95
CA ASN A 330 -31.08 102.53 -45.24
C ASN A 330 -31.31 103.27 -43.90
N LEU A 331 -30.91 104.54 -43.84
CA LEU A 331 -31.14 105.39 -42.69
C LEU A 331 -32.56 105.97 -42.76
N GLN A 332 -33.31 105.83 -41.66
CA GLN A 332 -34.61 106.50 -41.48
C GLN A 332 -34.39 108.02 -41.45
N ALA A 333 -35.31 108.80 -42.04
CA ALA A 333 -35.26 110.25 -41.93
C ALA A 333 -35.29 110.69 -40.46
N GLY A 334 -34.22 111.35 -39.99
CA GLY A 334 -34.09 111.78 -38.59
C GLY A 334 -34.99 112.96 -38.26
N ASP A 335 -35.29 113.18 -36.98
CA ASP A 335 -36.02 114.40 -36.61
C ASP A 335 -35.16 115.65 -36.92
N VAL A 336 -35.77 116.70 -37.47
CA VAL A 336 -35.09 117.96 -37.79
C VAL A 336 -35.64 119.04 -36.86
N SER A 337 -35.10 119.07 -35.65
CA SER A 337 -35.44 120.02 -34.59
C SER A 337 -34.18 120.56 -33.90
N ALA A 338 -34.33 121.66 -33.14
CA ALA A 338 -33.19 122.33 -32.49
C ALA A 338 -32.46 121.46 -31.44
N THR A 339 -33.08 120.38 -31.00
CA THR A 339 -32.54 119.46 -29.98
C THR A 339 -32.24 118.06 -30.52
N SER A 340 -32.42 117.83 -31.83
CA SER A 340 -32.23 116.51 -32.43
C SER A 340 -30.76 116.08 -32.40
N THR A 341 -30.55 114.80 -32.09
CA THR A 341 -29.24 114.11 -32.17
C THR A 341 -29.22 113.04 -33.26
N ASP A 342 -30.23 113.02 -34.11
CA ASP A 342 -30.36 112.02 -35.16
C ASP A 342 -29.46 112.35 -36.35
N ALA A 343 -28.98 111.32 -37.03
CA ALA A 343 -28.34 111.50 -38.32
C ALA A 343 -29.38 111.93 -39.39
N VAL A 344 -29.03 112.92 -40.20
CA VAL A 344 -29.88 113.36 -41.32
C VAL A 344 -29.62 112.53 -42.57
N THR A 345 -30.68 112.20 -43.29
CA THR A 345 -30.57 111.45 -44.56
C THR A 345 -30.23 112.36 -45.74
N GLY A 346 -29.71 111.76 -46.81
CA GLY A 346 -29.48 112.47 -48.08
C GLY A 346 -30.75 113.13 -48.63
N ALA A 347 -31.93 112.50 -48.45
CA ALA A 347 -33.21 113.06 -48.90
C ALA A 347 -33.60 114.35 -48.13
N GLN A 348 -33.33 114.41 -46.82
CA GLN A 348 -33.63 115.60 -46.01
C GLN A 348 -32.70 116.77 -46.32
N LEU A 349 -31.40 116.51 -46.47
CA LEU A 349 -30.45 117.53 -46.92
C LEU A 349 -30.78 118.00 -48.34
N TRP A 350 -31.17 117.08 -49.22
CA TRP A 350 -31.62 117.41 -50.56
C TRP A 350 -32.86 118.31 -50.53
N ASN A 351 -33.89 117.99 -49.74
CA ASN A 351 -35.06 118.85 -49.56
C ASN A 351 -34.69 120.26 -49.05
N THR A 352 -33.77 120.33 -48.10
CA THR A 352 -33.24 121.62 -47.60
C THR A 352 -32.54 122.40 -48.73
N ASN A 353 -31.70 121.73 -49.52
CA ASN A 353 -31.03 122.34 -50.68
C ASN A 353 -32.04 122.84 -51.74
N GLN A 354 -33.15 122.11 -51.95
CA GLN A 354 -34.24 122.55 -52.83
C GLN A 354 -34.93 123.82 -52.29
N GLN A 355 -35.19 123.89 -50.97
CA GLN A 355 -35.74 125.08 -50.33
C GLN A 355 -34.79 126.28 -50.40
N ILE A 356 -33.49 126.09 -50.11
CA ILE A 356 -32.46 127.13 -50.25
C ILE A 356 -32.34 127.61 -51.69
N GLY A 357 -32.35 126.69 -52.66
CA GLY A 357 -32.37 127.03 -54.08
C GLY A 357 -33.57 127.89 -54.45
N SER A 358 -34.74 127.60 -53.88
CA SER A 358 -35.97 128.38 -54.07
C SER A 358 -35.87 129.79 -53.44
N LEU A 359 -35.27 129.93 -52.25
CA LEU A 359 -34.94 131.23 -51.66
C LEU A 359 -33.95 132.03 -52.52
N GLY A 360 -32.92 131.37 -53.06
CA GLY A 360 -31.95 131.99 -53.97
C GLY A 360 -32.63 132.56 -55.22
N GLN A 361 -33.61 131.85 -55.77
CA GLN A 361 -34.42 132.33 -56.90
C GLN A 361 -35.38 133.47 -56.50
N GLN A 362 -36.00 133.43 -55.31
CA GLN A 362 -36.86 134.52 -54.78
C GLN A 362 -36.07 135.80 -54.48
N SER A 363 -34.83 135.68 -54.01
CA SER A 363 -33.94 136.81 -53.79
C SER A 363 -33.47 137.41 -55.12
N ALA A 364 -33.16 136.57 -56.11
CA ALA A 364 -32.84 137.01 -57.48
C ALA A 364 -34.02 137.71 -58.20
N THR A 365 -35.27 137.39 -57.85
CA THR A 365 -36.48 138.07 -58.36
C THR A 365 -36.84 139.33 -57.56
N SER A 366 -36.54 139.40 -56.26
CA SER A 366 -36.73 140.62 -55.45
C SER A 366 -35.70 141.71 -55.74
N VAL A 367 -34.50 141.36 -56.22
CA VAL A 367 -33.49 142.33 -56.70
C VAL A 367 -33.81 142.84 -58.12
N ARG A 368 -34.78 142.24 -58.82
CA ARG A 368 -35.23 142.64 -60.18
C ARG A 368 -36.60 143.34 -60.20
N ARG A 369 -37.09 143.80 -59.05
CA ARG A 369 -38.28 144.68 -58.94
C ARG A 369 -37.91 146.01 -58.33
#